data_AF-A0A961I775-F1
#
_entry.id   AF-A0A961I775-F1
#
_cell.length_a   1.000
_cell.length_b   1.000
_cell.length_c   1.000
_cell.angle_alpha   90.00
_cell.angle_beta   90.00
_cell.angle_gamma   90.00
#
_symmetry.space_group_name_H-M   'P 1'
#
loop_
_entity.id
_entity.type
_entity.pdbx_description
1 polymer ?
#
loop_
_entity_poly.entity_id
_entity_poly.type
_entity_poly.pdbx_seq_one_letter_code
_entity_poly.pdbx_strand_id
1 'polypeptide(L)'
;MPVTPTKRRSTLIATIATALLSLVAFVLIDQAQVMGFRQAERSRIADHLGLIRARLESQINQTLHLTRALNAYVAVHPQLSRDQFNAICAQILADARIIRNIGLSRGYVLTYVYPPGNNRAVIGLDFRNVPEQLPGVQKTLEEGQSILVGPLQLIQGGNGLVARTPVYASNVNAYGHK
;
A
#
# COMPACT_ATOMS: atom_id res chain seq x y z
N MET A 1 -59.12 -51.92 -28.37
CA MET A 1 -59.33 -52.44 -27.00
C MET A 1 -59.31 -51.27 -26.02
N PRO A 2 -60.37 -51.05 -25.21
CA PRO A 2 -60.42 -49.93 -24.28
C PRO A 2 -59.46 -50.17 -23.11
N VAL A 3 -58.54 -49.24 -22.89
CA VAL A 3 -57.58 -49.30 -21.78
C VAL A 3 -58.37 -49.12 -20.48
N THR A 4 -58.21 -50.05 -19.52
CA THR A 4 -58.88 -49.95 -18.22
C THR A 4 -58.44 -48.67 -17.48
N PRO A 5 -59.37 -47.95 -16.83
CA PRO A 5 -59.14 -46.61 -16.29
C PRO A 5 -58.01 -46.52 -15.25
N THR A 6 -57.64 -47.64 -14.62
CA THR A 6 -56.55 -47.76 -13.64
C THR A 6 -55.15 -47.69 -14.25
N LYS A 7 -54.88 -48.34 -15.39
CA LYS A 7 -53.55 -48.30 -16.06
C LYS A 7 -53.22 -46.92 -16.64
N ARG A 8 -54.26 -46.18 -17.07
CA ARG A 8 -54.11 -44.81 -17.58
C ARG A 8 -53.77 -43.82 -16.45
N ARG A 9 -54.32 -44.02 -15.25
CA ARG A 9 -54.02 -43.17 -14.07
C ARG A 9 -52.59 -43.39 -13.54
N SER A 10 -52.09 -44.63 -13.49
CA SER A 10 -50.73 -44.91 -13.00
C SER A 10 -49.63 -44.38 -13.92
N THR A 11 -49.82 -44.46 -15.24
CA THR A 11 -48.88 -43.90 -16.23
C THR A 11 -48.84 -42.38 -16.17
N LEU A 12 -49.99 -41.72 -16.00
CA LEU A 12 -50.07 -40.27 -15.74
C LEU A 12 -49.29 -39.87 -14.48
N ILE A 13 -49.47 -40.58 -13.37
CA ILE A 13 -48.74 -40.30 -12.11
C ILE A 13 -47.22 -40.45 -12.32
N ALA A 14 -46.78 -41.51 -13.01
CA ALA A 14 -45.36 -41.73 -13.29
C ALA A 14 -44.77 -40.59 -14.13
N THR A 15 -45.46 -40.17 -15.21
CA THR A 15 -44.99 -39.06 -16.05
C THR A 15 -44.90 -37.74 -15.29
N ILE A 16 -45.88 -37.44 -14.43
CA ILE A 16 -45.87 -36.23 -13.59
C ILE A 16 -44.72 -36.30 -12.60
N ALA A 17 -44.51 -37.45 -11.96
CA ALA A 17 -43.40 -37.65 -11.02
C ALA A 17 -42.04 -37.46 -11.72
N THR A 18 -41.84 -38.02 -12.91
CA THR A 18 -40.61 -37.82 -13.70
C THR A 18 -40.43 -36.36 -14.11
N ALA A 19 -41.49 -35.68 -14.54
CA ALA A 19 -41.43 -34.26 -14.90
C ALA A 19 -41.08 -33.39 -13.69
N LEU A 20 -41.67 -33.66 -12.52
CA LEU A 20 -41.36 -32.98 -11.26
C LEU A 20 -39.92 -33.22 -10.82
N LEU A 21 -39.43 -34.47 -10.88
CA LEU A 21 -38.04 -34.81 -10.57
C LEU A 21 -37.07 -34.08 -11.51
N SER A 22 -37.39 -34.05 -12.80
CA SER A 22 -36.58 -33.35 -13.81
C SER A 22 -36.56 -31.84 -13.55
N LEU A 23 -37.70 -31.25 -13.17
CA LEU A 23 -37.79 -29.83 -12.81
C LEU A 23 -36.96 -29.51 -11.56
N VAL A 24 -37.05 -30.34 -10.52
CA VAL A 24 -36.25 -30.16 -9.29
C VAL A 24 -34.77 -30.27 -9.62
N ALA A 25 -34.35 -31.28 -10.37
CA ALA A 25 -32.96 -31.45 -10.79
C ALA A 25 -32.48 -30.23 -11.61
N PHE A 26 -33.29 -29.74 -12.55
CA PHE A 26 -32.99 -28.54 -13.33
C PHE A 26 -32.77 -27.31 -12.45
N VAL A 27 -33.66 -27.05 -11.49
CA VAL A 27 -33.53 -25.91 -10.55
C VAL A 27 -32.27 -26.03 -9.69
N LEU A 28 -31.95 -27.23 -9.19
CA LEU A 28 -30.74 -27.45 -8.40
C LEU A 28 -29.46 -27.23 -9.22
N ILE A 29 -29.44 -27.71 -10.47
CA ILE A 29 -28.31 -27.51 -11.38
C ILE A 29 -28.15 -26.02 -11.72
N ASP A 30 -29.24 -25.33 -12.07
CA ASP A 30 -29.23 -23.90 -12.36
C ASP A 30 -28.71 -23.09 -11.17
N GLN A 31 -29.22 -23.37 -9.96
CA GLN A 31 -28.72 -22.75 -8.74
C GLN A 31 -27.23 -23.02 -8.50
N ALA A 32 -26.79 -24.27 -8.67
CA ALA A 32 -25.39 -24.64 -8.53
C ALA A 32 -24.49 -23.91 -9.55
N GLN A 33 -24.94 -23.77 -10.80
CA GLN A 33 -24.23 -23.03 -11.84
C GLN A 33 -24.16 -21.53 -11.52
N VAL A 34 -25.27 -20.91 -11.13
CA VAL A 34 -25.31 -19.49 -10.76
C VAL A 34 -24.41 -19.21 -9.55
N MET A 35 -24.41 -20.08 -8.55
CA MET A 35 -23.50 -19.97 -7.40
C MET A 35 -22.04 -20.12 -7.81
N GLY A 36 -21.71 -21.12 -8.62
CA GLY A 36 -20.36 -21.35 -9.12
C GLY A 36 -19.83 -20.16 -9.94
N PHE A 37 -20.66 -19.62 -10.83
CA PHE A 37 -20.32 -18.44 -11.64
C PHE A 37 -20.04 -17.21 -10.77
N ARG A 38 -20.92 -16.92 -9.80
CA ARG A 38 -20.73 -15.78 -8.88
C ARG A 38 -19.47 -15.93 -8.04
N GLN A 39 -19.16 -17.14 -7.59
CA GLN A 39 -17.95 -17.40 -6.81
C GLN A 39 -16.69 -17.25 -7.66
N ALA A 40 -16.69 -17.76 -8.90
CA ALA A 40 -15.58 -17.61 -9.83
C ALA A 40 -15.31 -16.13 -10.15
N GLU A 41 -16.36 -15.34 -10.37
CA GLU A 41 -16.21 -13.89 -10.62
C GLU A 41 -15.64 -13.14 -9.40
N ARG A 42 -16.13 -13.46 -8.20
CA ARG A 42 -15.58 -12.90 -6.95
C ARG A 42 -14.11 -13.27 -6.76
N SER A 43 -13.74 -14.52 -7.02
CA SER A 43 -12.35 -14.98 -6.94
C SER A 43 -11.47 -14.23 -7.92
N ARG A 44 -11.91 -14.07 -9.17
CA ARG A 44 -11.17 -13.33 -10.19
C ARG A 44 -10.94 -11.87 -9.81
N ILE A 45 -11.95 -11.21 -9.26
CA ILE A 45 -11.83 -9.83 -8.74
C ILE A 45 -10.84 -9.80 -7.57
N ALA A 46 -10.94 -10.75 -6.63
CA ALA A 46 -10.05 -10.83 -5.48
C ALA A 46 -8.59 -11.04 -5.92
N ASP A 47 -8.34 -11.93 -6.87
CA ASP A 47 -7.00 -12.18 -7.42
C ASP A 47 -6.44 -10.93 -8.11
N HIS A 48 -7.28 -10.24 -8.90
CA HIS A 48 -6.88 -9.00 -9.57
C HIS A 48 -6.53 -7.89 -8.56
N LEU A 49 -7.37 -7.70 -7.53
CA LEU A 49 -7.11 -6.77 -6.45
C LEU A 49 -5.86 -7.16 -5.66
N GLY A 50 -5.64 -8.46 -5.44
CA GLY A 50 -4.44 -9.00 -4.81
C GLY A 50 -3.17 -8.64 -5.59
N LEU A 51 -3.20 -8.78 -6.93
CA LEU A 51 -2.08 -8.38 -7.79
C LEU A 51 -1.82 -6.87 -7.75
N ILE A 52 -2.87 -6.04 -7.76
CA ILE A 52 -2.73 -4.58 -7.64
C ILE A 52 -2.09 -4.23 -6.30
N ARG A 53 -2.60 -4.79 -5.21
CA ARG A 53 -2.08 -4.60 -3.86
C ARG A 53 -0.61 -5.00 -3.78
N ALA A 54 -0.25 -6.19 -4.26
CA ALA A 54 1.12 -6.68 -4.23
C ALA A 54 2.08 -5.76 -5.01
N ARG A 55 1.65 -5.23 -6.16
CA ARG A 55 2.43 -4.27 -6.93
C ARG A 55 2.63 -2.95 -6.19
N LEU A 56 1.57 -2.41 -5.57
CA LEU A 56 1.67 -1.18 -4.76
C LEU A 56 2.58 -1.36 -3.56
N GLU A 57 2.43 -2.45 -2.81
CA GLU A 57 3.29 -2.79 -1.68
C GLU A 57 4.75 -2.95 -2.12
N SER A 58 4.99 -3.62 -3.25
CA SER A 58 6.33 -3.77 -3.82
C SER A 58 6.96 -2.41 -4.18
N GLN A 59 6.23 -1.53 -4.86
CA GLN A 59 6.71 -0.19 -5.23
C GLN A 59 7.02 0.68 -4.01
N ILE A 60 6.14 0.66 -2.99
CA ILE A 60 6.37 1.37 -1.73
C ILE A 60 7.61 0.83 -1.03
N ASN A 61 7.74 -0.49 -0.91
CA ASN A 61 8.89 -1.09 -0.24
C ASN A 61 10.20 -0.80 -0.97
N GLN A 62 10.25 -0.94 -2.30
CA GLN A 62 11.42 -0.57 -3.10
C GLN A 62 11.85 0.88 -2.84
N THR A 63 10.88 1.79 -2.77
CA THR A 63 11.12 3.20 -2.46
C THR A 63 11.73 3.39 -1.07
N LEU A 64 11.20 2.70 -0.05
CA LEU A 64 11.73 2.72 1.31
C LEU A 64 13.13 2.11 1.41
N HIS A 65 13.48 1.13 0.58
CA HIS A 65 14.81 0.54 0.56
C HIS A 65 15.87 1.53 0.07
N LEU A 66 15.56 2.32 -0.97
CA LEU A 66 16.49 3.32 -1.52
C LEU A 66 16.84 4.42 -0.51
N THR A 67 15.90 4.80 0.36
CA THR A 67 16.15 5.81 1.39
C THR A 67 16.95 5.27 2.58
N ARG A 68 17.11 3.94 2.75
CA ARG A 68 17.96 3.37 3.82
C ARG A 68 19.44 3.64 3.61
N ALA A 69 19.91 3.62 2.37
CA ALA A 69 21.29 3.96 2.04
C ALA A 69 21.59 5.42 2.41
N LEU A 70 20.66 6.33 2.08
CA LEU A 70 20.74 7.73 2.49
C LEU A 70 20.72 7.86 4.03
N ASN A 71 19.84 7.13 4.71
CA ASN A 71 19.77 7.13 6.18
C ASN A 71 21.12 6.73 6.82
N ALA A 72 21.70 5.60 6.39
CA ALA A 72 23.00 5.14 6.87
C ALA A 72 24.11 6.17 6.61
N TYR A 73 24.11 6.79 5.43
CA TYR A 73 25.07 7.84 5.10
C TYR A 73 24.94 9.06 6.02
N VAL A 74 23.72 9.54 6.27
CA VAL A 74 23.44 10.68 7.15
C VAL A 74 23.83 10.36 8.60
N ALA A 75 23.60 9.13 9.06
CA ALA A 75 23.91 8.70 10.42
C ALA A 75 25.41 8.81 10.74
N VAL A 76 26.29 8.53 9.77
CA VAL A 76 27.75 8.62 9.95
C VAL A 76 28.34 9.96 9.48
N HIS A 77 27.59 10.76 8.72
CA HIS A 77 27.94 12.12 8.31
C HIS A 77 26.90 13.15 8.78
N PRO A 78 26.78 13.44 10.09
CA PRO A 78 25.77 14.37 10.61
C PRO A 78 25.92 15.81 10.07
N GLN A 79 27.15 16.16 9.66
CA GLN A 79 27.52 17.45 9.06
C GLN A 79 27.49 17.44 7.53
N LEU A 80 26.79 16.47 6.92
CA LEU A 80 26.48 16.43 5.49
C LEU A 80 26.11 17.81 4.94
N SER A 81 26.78 18.21 3.86
CA SER A 81 26.48 19.47 3.17
C SER A 81 25.22 19.37 2.31
N ARG A 82 24.60 20.51 1.99
CA ARG A 82 23.43 20.57 1.10
C ARG A 82 23.75 19.99 -0.29
N ASP A 83 24.94 20.23 -0.82
CA ASP A 83 25.32 19.78 -2.16
C ASP A 83 25.51 18.27 -2.20
N GLN A 84 26.13 17.69 -1.16
CA GLN A 84 26.22 16.24 -1.00
C GLN A 84 24.81 15.61 -0.88
N PHE A 85 23.92 16.22 -0.09
CA PHE A 85 22.55 15.73 0.06
C PHE A 85 21.80 15.73 -1.28
N ASN A 86 21.91 16.84 -2.02
CA ASN A 86 21.29 16.99 -3.33
C ASN A 86 21.85 15.98 -4.34
N ALA A 87 23.17 15.76 -4.36
CA ALA A 87 23.80 14.80 -5.28
C ALA A 87 23.30 13.36 -5.04
N ILE A 88 23.20 12.94 -3.77
CA ILE A 88 22.68 11.60 -3.42
C ILE A 88 21.20 11.50 -3.78
N CYS A 89 20.38 12.50 -3.40
CA CYS A 89 18.95 12.49 -3.70
C CYS A 89 18.66 12.53 -5.20
N ALA A 90 19.49 13.20 -6.00
CA ALA A 90 19.36 13.22 -7.46
C ALA A 90 19.47 11.81 -8.06
N GLN A 91 20.40 10.99 -7.57
CA GLN A 91 20.55 9.60 -8.00
C GLN A 91 19.34 8.77 -7.57
N ILE A 92 18.88 8.91 -6.31
CA ILE A 92 17.71 8.17 -5.81
C ILE A 92 16.45 8.49 -6.63
N LEU A 93 16.22 9.76 -6.95
CA LEU A 93 15.03 10.18 -7.71
C LEU A 93 15.08 9.80 -9.18
N ALA A 94 16.27 9.57 -9.75
CA ALA A 94 16.41 9.04 -11.10
C ALA A 94 15.84 7.61 -11.20
N ASP A 95 16.07 6.80 -10.16
CA ASP A 95 15.61 5.41 -10.09
C ASP A 95 14.16 5.29 -9.57
N ALA A 96 13.75 6.15 -8.63
CA ALA A 96 12.44 6.08 -7.97
C ALA A 96 11.51 7.24 -8.35
N ARG A 97 10.92 7.17 -9.55
CA ARG A 97 10.02 8.22 -10.09
C ARG A 97 8.75 8.47 -9.27
N ILE A 98 8.36 7.54 -8.40
CA ILE A 98 7.21 7.71 -7.49
C ILE A 98 7.52 8.65 -6.31
N ILE A 99 8.80 8.88 -6.00
CA ILE A 99 9.22 9.83 -4.97
C ILE A 99 9.09 11.25 -5.53
N ARG A 100 8.21 12.04 -4.93
CA ARG A 100 8.07 13.46 -5.28
C ARG A 100 9.20 14.33 -4.74
N ASN A 101 9.61 14.09 -3.49
CA ASN A 101 10.71 14.78 -2.85
C ASN A 101 11.26 13.95 -1.68
N ILE A 102 12.50 14.23 -1.29
CA ILE A 102 13.17 13.72 -0.09
C ILE A 102 13.53 14.92 0.78
N GLY A 103 13.16 14.86 2.05
CA GLY A 103 13.49 15.86 3.06
C GLY A 103 14.44 15.29 4.12
N LEU A 104 15.36 16.13 4.63
CA LEU A 104 16.14 15.83 5.82
C LEU A 104 15.81 16.83 6.92
N SER A 105 15.39 16.32 8.06
CA SER A 105 15.11 17.12 9.25
C SER A 105 16.23 16.95 10.28
N ARG A 106 16.60 18.04 10.95
CA ARG A 106 17.43 18.00 12.16
C ARG A 106 16.53 18.34 13.34
N GLY A 107 16.30 17.37 14.22
CA GLY A 107 15.21 17.46 15.19
C GLY A 107 13.85 17.61 14.49
N TYR A 108 13.06 18.59 14.90
CA TYR A 108 11.76 18.89 14.30
C TYR A 108 11.81 19.88 13.12
N VAL A 109 13.00 20.31 12.70
CA VAL A 109 13.15 21.34 11.66
C VAL A 109 13.61 20.73 10.34
N LEU A 110 12.87 20.96 9.26
CA LEU A 110 13.23 20.52 7.91
C LEU A 110 14.40 21.36 7.39
N THR A 111 15.60 20.78 7.28
CA THR A 111 16.82 21.52 6.91
C THR A 111 17.17 21.41 5.43
N TYR A 112 16.97 20.23 4.83
CA TYR A 112 17.16 20.00 3.39
C TYR A 112 15.92 19.41 2.73
N VAL A 113 15.73 19.72 1.46
CA VAL A 113 14.69 19.13 0.61
C VAL A 113 15.18 19.08 -0.83
N TYR A 114 14.93 17.97 -1.50
CA TYR A 114 15.26 17.75 -2.90
C TYR A 114 14.08 17.10 -3.65
N PRO A 115 13.73 17.55 -4.87
CA PRO A 115 14.31 18.68 -5.59
C PRO A 115 13.96 20.01 -4.91
N PRO A 116 14.85 21.01 -4.90
CA PRO A 116 14.61 22.25 -4.19
C PRO A 116 13.49 23.10 -4.79
N GLY A 117 13.28 23.06 -6.12
CA GLY A 117 12.33 23.89 -6.91
C GLY A 117 11.21 24.59 -6.13
N ASN A 118 10.00 24.03 -6.16
CA ASN A 118 8.84 24.56 -5.42
C ASN A 118 8.88 24.24 -3.92
N ASN A 119 9.85 23.45 -3.47
CA ASN A 119 9.95 23.00 -2.08
C ASN A 119 10.82 23.92 -1.22
N ARG A 120 11.47 24.94 -1.80
CA ARG A 120 12.33 25.87 -1.06
C ARG A 120 11.60 26.57 0.09
N ALA A 121 10.32 26.88 -0.09
CA ALA A 121 9.50 27.57 0.90
C ALA A 121 9.30 26.77 2.20
N VAL A 122 9.50 25.45 2.18
CA VAL A 122 9.35 24.62 3.39
C VAL A 122 10.67 24.37 4.14
N ILE A 123 11.80 24.85 3.61
CA ILE A 123 13.08 24.75 4.33
C ILE A 123 13.03 25.69 5.55
N GLY A 124 13.41 25.17 6.72
CA GLY A 124 13.32 25.86 8.01
C GLY A 124 11.98 25.66 8.72
N LEU A 125 11.04 24.93 8.10
CA LEU A 125 9.77 24.59 8.74
C LEU A 125 10.00 23.72 9.98
N ASP A 126 9.42 24.15 11.09
CA ASP A 126 9.33 23.36 12.32
C ASP A 126 8.03 22.56 12.34
N PHE A 127 8.13 21.23 12.33
CA PHE A 127 6.97 20.33 12.35
C PHE A 127 6.11 20.48 13.60
N ARG A 128 6.64 21.05 14.69
CA ARG A 128 5.84 21.36 15.89
C ARG A 128 4.76 22.41 15.62
N ASN A 129 4.94 23.23 14.59
CA ASN A 129 3.97 24.23 14.14
C ASN A 129 3.02 23.69 13.06
N VAL A 130 3.09 22.40 12.74
CA VAL A 130 2.25 21.75 11.71
C VAL A 130 1.49 20.57 12.34
N PRO A 131 0.33 20.82 12.98
CA PRO A 131 -0.42 19.82 13.72
C PRO A 131 -0.76 18.56 12.91
N GLU A 132 -0.99 18.69 11.61
CA GLU A 132 -1.30 17.56 10.72
C GLU A 132 -0.11 16.62 10.49
N GLN A 133 1.13 17.11 10.63
CA GLN A 133 2.35 16.34 10.37
C GLN A 133 3.03 15.88 11.66
N LEU A 134 2.83 16.60 12.76
CA LEU A 134 3.49 16.36 14.04
C LEU A 134 3.27 14.94 14.59
N PRO A 135 2.05 14.36 14.61
CA PRO A 135 1.84 13.00 15.10
C PRO A 135 2.67 11.96 14.35
N GLY A 136 2.82 12.13 13.02
CA GLY A 136 3.64 11.26 12.21
C GLY A 136 5.14 11.37 12.54
N VAL A 137 5.61 12.58 12.84
CA VAL A 137 7.00 12.81 13.28
C VAL A 137 7.25 12.19 14.66
N GLN A 138 6.37 12.46 15.63
CA GLN A 138 6.49 11.93 16.98
C GLN A 138 6.47 10.40 16.98
N LYS A 139 5.49 9.79 16.31
CA LYS A 139 5.39 8.34 16.17
C LYS A 139 6.66 7.73 15.57
N THR A 140 7.25 8.38 14.57
CA THR A 140 8.50 7.90 13.94
C THR A 140 9.66 7.89 14.94
N LEU A 141 9.75 8.92 15.79
CA LEU A 141 10.78 9.03 16.82
C LEU A 141 10.55 8.05 17.99
N GLU A 142 9.28 7.83 18.37
CA GLU A 142 8.86 6.92 19.44
C GLU A 142 9.10 5.46 19.07
N GLU A 143 8.72 5.03 17.86
CA GLU A 143 8.87 3.64 17.44
C GLU A 143 10.29 3.30 16.96
N GLY A 144 11.11 4.29 16.64
CA GLY A 144 12.49 4.07 16.16
C GLY A 144 12.57 3.33 14.82
N GLN A 145 11.46 3.20 14.09
CA GLN A 145 11.37 2.50 12.81
C GLN A 145 10.75 3.39 11.72
N SER A 146 10.82 2.92 10.47
CA SER A 146 10.22 3.66 9.36
C SER A 146 8.70 3.59 9.42
N ILE A 147 8.03 4.75 9.31
CA ILE A 147 6.58 4.86 9.33
C ILE A 147 6.09 5.49 8.04
N LEU A 148 5.01 4.94 7.49
CA LEU A 148 4.27 5.50 6.36
C LEU A 148 2.97 6.11 6.85
N VAL A 149 2.72 7.39 6.55
CA VAL A 149 1.50 8.11 6.94
C VAL A 149 0.81 8.65 5.68
N GLY A 150 -0.52 8.56 5.64
CA GLY A 150 -1.35 9.25 4.66
C GLY A 150 -2.62 8.47 4.26
N PRO A 151 -3.35 8.91 3.22
CA PRO A 151 -3.06 10.12 2.44
C PRO A 151 -3.25 11.38 3.28
N LEU A 152 -2.35 12.35 3.08
CA LEU A 152 -2.35 13.62 3.79
C LEU A 152 -2.05 14.77 2.84
N GLN A 153 -2.54 15.96 3.19
CA GLN A 153 -2.24 17.18 2.45
C GLN A 153 -0.77 17.54 2.70
N LEU A 154 0.02 17.57 1.63
CA LEU A 154 1.44 17.90 1.70
C LEU A 154 1.59 19.40 1.90
N ILE A 155 2.54 19.81 2.72
CA ILE A 155 2.86 21.24 2.93
C ILE A 155 3.28 21.89 1.60
N GLN A 156 3.90 21.12 0.70
CA GLN A 156 4.28 21.59 -0.64
C GLN A 156 3.12 21.54 -1.65
N GLY A 157 1.89 21.27 -1.20
CA GLY A 157 0.67 21.21 -1.98
C GLY A 157 0.37 19.83 -2.58
N GLY A 158 -0.93 19.48 -2.65
CA GLY A 158 -1.44 18.20 -3.15
C GLY A 158 -1.55 17.13 -2.05
N ASN A 159 -2.05 15.96 -2.42
CA ASN A 159 -2.20 14.81 -1.52
C ASN A 159 -1.11 13.76 -1.77
N GLY A 160 -0.60 13.15 -0.71
CA GLY A 160 0.41 12.09 -0.83
C GLY A 160 0.58 11.26 0.42
N LEU A 161 1.49 10.30 0.32
CA LEU A 161 1.98 9.52 1.45
C LEU A 161 3.35 10.07 1.87
N VAL A 162 3.61 10.10 3.17
CA VAL A 162 4.90 10.50 3.72
C VAL A 162 5.50 9.34 4.48
N ALA A 163 6.59 8.81 3.93
CA ALA A 163 7.47 7.88 4.61
C ALA A 163 8.50 8.65 5.43
N ARG A 164 8.66 8.29 6.70
CA ARG A 164 9.66 8.87 7.60
C ARG A 164 10.49 7.74 8.19
N THR A 165 11.81 7.95 8.23
CA THR A 165 12.74 7.04 8.87
C THR A 165 13.55 7.83 9.87
N PRO A 166 13.63 7.42 11.14
CA PRO A 166 14.44 8.12 12.13
C PRO A 166 15.93 7.89 11.81
N VAL A 167 16.72 8.94 12.00
CA VAL A 167 18.17 8.91 11.82
C VAL A 167 18.79 9.23 13.18
N TYR A 168 19.58 8.32 13.71
CA TYR A 168 20.36 8.53 14.93
C TYR A 168 21.82 8.67 14.54
N ALA A 169 22.44 9.80 14.90
CA ALA A 169 23.86 10.01 14.63
C ALA A 169 24.68 8.92 15.33
N SER A 170 25.57 8.26 14.58
CA SER A 170 26.47 7.26 15.14
C SER A 170 27.54 7.98 15.96
N ASN A 171 27.62 7.68 17.26
CA ASN A 171 28.77 8.07 18.08
C ASN A 171 29.96 7.17 17.71
N VAL A 172 30.61 7.45 16.59
CA VAL A 172 31.81 6.72 16.12
C VAL A 172 32.97 6.86 17.13
N ASN A 173 32.91 7.83 18.05
CA ASN A 173 33.87 8.01 19.15
C ASN A 173 33.77 6.95 20.26
N ALA A 174 32.79 6.03 20.25
CA ALA A 174 32.68 4.99 21.28
C ALA A 174 33.62 3.78 21.08
N TYR A 175 34.32 3.70 19.93
CA TYR A 175 35.21 2.58 19.59
C TYR A 175 36.69 2.96 19.44
N GLY A 176 37.08 4.18 19.80
CA GLY A 176 38.48 4.61 19.87
C GLY A 176 38.90 4.82 21.32
N HIS A 177 40.03 4.22 21.72
CA HIS A 177 40.69 4.22 23.03
C HIS A 177 40.40 3.00 23.93
N LYS A 178 41.12 1.91 23.63
CA LYS A 178 41.92 1.20 24.64
C LYS A 178 43.35 1.10 24.13
#